data_AF-A0A0B0D982-F1
#
_entry.id   AF-A0A0B0D982-F1
#
_cell.length_a   1.000
_cell.length_b   1.000
_cell.length_c   1.000
_cell.angle_alpha   90.00
_cell.angle_beta   90.00
_cell.angle_gamma   90.00
#
_symmetry.space_group_name_H-M   'P 1'
#
loop_
_entity.id
_entity.type
_entity.pdbx_description
1 polymer ?
#
loop_
_entity_poly.entity_id
_entity_poly.type
_entity_poly.pdbx_seq_one_letter_code
_entity_poly.pdbx_strand_id
1 'polypeptide(L)'
;MSHADSLAKQTYRLKKITNLEMHFGSVVHDLIYQIIQNVLSDHDIPSEEAVVDEIRHHLNRGFIESTRKEHLWQHRPKHYTMLHEIYYSQTSTLPESKIKKIQERLSSAVKNFYASQSFADVLNKEHMKFIDSESFRFMKTDGVKIFVVMDLVYKDLQKDKWVIVDWKTGKSSDEDRNQLALYALYLKQKYDIPSIDDIVIRNEYLLEGNHIEYQLKEQDLINVQHLFQSSMEQMKAYLEDQKQNRPLPIEHFPMQEDPRICARCNYQELCFPSQTT
;
A
#
# COMPACT_ATOMS: atom_id res chain seq x y z
N MET A 1 -33.68 11.21 -7.42
CA MET A 1 -32.65 10.28 -6.89
C MET A 1 -31.78 9.70 -8.02
N SER A 2 -31.15 10.51 -8.89
CA SER A 2 -30.44 9.96 -10.08
C SER A 2 -29.08 10.59 -10.43
N HIS A 3 -28.61 11.63 -9.73
CA HIS A 3 -27.27 12.22 -9.96
C HIS A 3 -26.25 11.95 -8.83
N ALA A 4 -26.68 11.88 -7.57
CA ALA A 4 -25.79 11.52 -6.47
C ALA A 4 -25.28 10.07 -6.57
N ASP A 5 -26.13 9.15 -7.05
CA ASP A 5 -25.77 7.75 -7.28
C ASP A 5 -24.78 7.60 -8.45
N SER A 6 -24.83 8.48 -9.47
CA SER A 6 -23.84 8.46 -10.56
C SER A 6 -22.48 9.01 -10.15
N LEU A 7 -22.44 10.11 -9.38
CA LEU A 7 -21.17 10.67 -8.88
C LEU A 7 -20.50 9.70 -7.90
N ALA A 8 -21.22 9.18 -6.91
CA ALA A 8 -20.66 8.23 -5.95
C ALA A 8 -20.08 6.97 -6.63
N LYS A 9 -20.78 6.44 -7.64
CA LYS A 9 -20.28 5.33 -8.47
C LYS A 9 -19.02 5.72 -9.23
N GLN A 10 -18.98 6.90 -9.83
CA GLN A 10 -17.81 7.38 -10.57
C GLN A 10 -16.61 7.58 -9.64
N THR A 11 -16.78 8.30 -8.53
CA THR A 11 -15.73 8.48 -7.52
C THR A 11 -15.21 7.14 -7.01
N TYR A 12 -16.09 6.13 -6.83
CA TYR A 12 -15.65 4.80 -6.45
C TYR A 12 -14.83 4.10 -7.54
N ARG A 13 -15.17 4.26 -8.82
CA ARG A 13 -14.34 3.75 -9.93
C ARG A 13 -12.97 4.43 -9.95
N LEU A 14 -12.93 5.75 -9.87
CA LEU A 14 -11.69 6.52 -9.83
C LEU A 14 -10.80 6.09 -8.65
N LYS A 15 -11.39 5.85 -7.48
CA LYS A 15 -10.68 5.28 -6.32
C LYS A 15 -9.99 3.94 -6.63
N LYS A 16 -10.50 3.17 -7.58
CA LYS A 16 -9.98 1.85 -7.97
C LYS A 16 -9.05 1.88 -9.18
N ILE A 17 -8.77 3.05 -9.75
CA ILE A 17 -7.66 3.20 -10.69
C ILE A 17 -6.35 3.01 -9.94
N THR A 18 -5.41 2.31 -10.56
CA THR A 18 -4.02 2.21 -10.10
C THR A 18 -3.11 2.67 -11.23
N ASN A 19 -1.81 2.81 -11.01
CA ASN A 19 -0.84 2.99 -12.10
C ASN A 19 0.08 1.77 -12.19
N LEU A 20 0.86 1.68 -13.27
CA LEU A 20 1.70 0.52 -13.51
C LEU A 20 2.70 0.23 -12.36
N GLU A 21 3.27 1.28 -11.75
CA GLU A 21 4.23 1.12 -10.65
C GLU A 21 3.56 0.64 -9.35
N MET A 22 2.39 1.20 -9.03
CA MET A 22 1.60 0.76 -7.88
C MET A 22 1.05 -0.66 -8.06
N HIS A 23 0.63 -1.01 -9.28
CA HIS A 23 0.19 -2.37 -9.58
C HIS A 23 1.33 -3.38 -9.45
N PHE A 24 2.52 -3.05 -9.97
CA PHE A 24 3.73 -3.85 -9.77
C PHE A 24 4.02 -4.06 -8.29
N GLY A 25 4.03 -2.99 -7.49
CA GLY A 25 4.23 -3.08 -6.05
C GLY A 25 3.24 -4.04 -5.40
N SER A 26 1.94 -3.83 -5.62
CA SER A 26 0.89 -4.70 -5.06
C SER A 26 1.09 -6.18 -5.40
N VAL A 27 1.44 -6.50 -6.65
CA VAL A 27 1.68 -7.89 -7.07
C VAL A 27 2.89 -8.48 -6.35
N VAL A 28 3.96 -7.70 -6.16
CA VAL A 28 5.15 -8.14 -5.42
C VAL A 28 4.82 -8.41 -3.96
N HIS A 29 4.08 -7.51 -3.28
CA HIS A 29 3.64 -7.71 -1.89
C HIS A 29 2.79 -8.99 -1.76
N ASP A 30 1.75 -9.14 -2.59
CA ASP A 30 0.87 -10.32 -2.58
C ASP A 30 1.67 -11.64 -2.72
N LEU A 31 2.71 -11.66 -3.56
CA LEU A 31 3.55 -12.84 -3.76
C LEU A 31 4.55 -13.05 -2.62
N ILE A 32 5.14 -11.98 -2.06
CA ILE A 32 5.97 -12.08 -0.85
C ILE A 32 5.15 -12.70 0.27
N TYR A 33 3.93 -12.21 0.51
CA TYR A 33 3.04 -12.79 1.50
C TYR A 33 2.80 -14.27 1.28
N GLN A 34 2.45 -14.69 0.06
CA GLN A 34 2.26 -16.11 -0.26
C GLN A 34 3.51 -16.95 0.02
N ILE A 35 4.69 -16.45 -0.33
CA ILE A 35 5.97 -17.14 -0.07
C ILE A 35 6.21 -17.25 1.44
N ILE A 36 6.00 -16.18 2.20
CA ILE A 36 6.12 -16.20 3.67
C ILE A 36 5.16 -17.24 4.26
N GLN A 37 3.89 -17.28 3.81
CA GLN A 37 2.93 -18.29 4.27
C GLN A 37 3.37 -19.72 3.93
N ASN A 38 3.98 -19.94 2.76
CA ASN A 38 4.52 -21.24 2.38
C ASN A 38 5.67 -21.66 3.31
N VAL A 39 6.62 -20.76 3.58
CA VAL A 39 7.72 -21.05 4.53
C VAL A 39 7.16 -21.40 5.90
N LEU A 40 6.22 -20.61 6.42
CA LEU A 40 5.62 -20.85 7.75
C LEU A 40 4.86 -22.17 7.83
N SER A 41 4.30 -22.64 6.72
CA SER A 41 3.52 -23.88 6.63
C SER A 41 4.33 -25.11 6.18
N ASP A 42 5.66 -24.98 6.07
CA ASP A 42 6.57 -26.05 5.59
C ASP A 42 6.22 -26.55 4.17
N HIS A 43 5.72 -25.65 3.32
CA HIS A 43 5.52 -25.91 1.89
C HIS A 43 6.75 -25.52 1.06
N ASP A 44 6.78 -26.00 -0.18
CA ASP A 44 7.83 -25.66 -1.14
C ASP A 44 7.92 -24.15 -1.39
N ILE A 45 9.15 -23.65 -1.39
CA ILE A 45 9.47 -22.26 -1.73
C ILE A 45 9.66 -22.21 -3.25
N PRO A 46 8.92 -21.36 -3.98
CA PRO A 46 9.11 -21.23 -5.42
C PRO A 46 10.52 -20.72 -5.76
N SER A 47 11.03 -21.02 -6.95
CA SER A 47 12.30 -20.43 -7.42
C SER A 47 12.12 -18.96 -7.78
N GLU A 48 13.24 -18.20 -7.81
CA GLU A 48 13.21 -16.80 -8.25
C GLU A 48 12.59 -16.65 -9.65
N GLU A 49 12.89 -17.58 -10.58
CA GLU A 49 12.34 -17.58 -11.94
C GLU A 49 10.82 -17.77 -11.95
N ALA A 50 10.30 -18.69 -11.12
CA ALA A 50 8.87 -18.93 -11.02
C ALA A 50 8.14 -17.68 -10.49
N VAL A 51 8.70 -17.00 -9.49
CA VAL A 51 8.14 -15.74 -8.95
C VAL A 51 8.19 -14.63 -9.99
N VAL A 52 9.30 -14.50 -10.73
CA VAL A 52 9.45 -13.55 -11.84
C VAL A 52 8.36 -13.75 -12.90
N ASP A 53 8.11 -15.01 -13.28
CA ASP A 53 7.10 -15.36 -14.27
C ASP A 53 5.67 -15.07 -13.78
N GLU A 54 5.38 -15.34 -12.51
CA GLU A 54 4.08 -15.05 -11.91
C GLU A 54 3.81 -13.54 -11.84
N ILE A 55 4.80 -12.73 -11.43
CA ILE A 55 4.68 -11.26 -11.47
C ILE A 55 4.37 -10.79 -12.89
N ARG A 56 5.10 -11.31 -13.89
CA ARG A 56 4.89 -10.95 -15.29
C ARG A 56 3.49 -11.34 -15.76
N HIS A 57 3.00 -12.51 -15.36
CA HIS A 57 1.65 -12.97 -15.67
C HIS A 57 0.58 -12.02 -15.10
N HIS A 58 0.72 -11.62 -13.83
CA HIS A 58 -0.18 -10.66 -13.17
C HIS A 58 -0.17 -9.28 -13.85
N LEU A 59 1.02 -8.74 -14.16
CA LEU A 59 1.14 -7.46 -14.86
C LEU A 59 0.48 -7.49 -16.25
N ASN A 60 0.72 -8.56 -17.01
CA ASN A 60 0.08 -8.76 -18.32
C ASN A 60 -1.43 -8.85 -18.21
N ARG A 61 -1.94 -9.55 -17.17
CA ARG A 61 -3.38 -9.61 -16.87
C ARG A 61 -3.94 -8.22 -16.60
N GLY A 62 -3.29 -7.42 -15.76
CA GLY A 62 -3.71 -6.05 -15.46
C GLY A 62 -3.72 -5.13 -16.69
N PHE A 63 -2.75 -5.29 -17.60
CA PHE A 63 -2.74 -4.60 -18.89
C PHE A 63 -3.88 -5.03 -19.81
N ILE A 64 -4.15 -6.34 -19.92
CA ILE A 64 -5.27 -6.87 -20.72
C ILE A 64 -6.62 -6.39 -20.15
N GLU A 65 -6.77 -6.37 -18.83
CA GLU A 65 -7.98 -5.90 -18.16
C GLU A 65 -8.23 -4.42 -18.46
N SER A 66 -7.22 -3.58 -18.31
CA SER A 66 -7.33 -2.14 -18.55
C SER A 66 -7.59 -1.79 -20.02
N THR A 67 -7.10 -2.58 -20.98
CA THR A 67 -7.26 -2.30 -22.42
C THR A 67 -8.46 -2.99 -23.09
N ARG A 68 -8.89 -4.16 -22.59
CA ARG A 68 -9.92 -4.99 -23.25
C ARG A 68 -11.17 -5.23 -22.41
N LYS A 69 -11.12 -4.92 -21.11
CA LYS A 69 -12.21 -5.22 -20.16
C LYS A 69 -12.68 -3.97 -19.42
N GLU A 70 -12.53 -2.79 -20.02
CA GLU A 70 -12.99 -1.53 -19.43
C GLU A 70 -14.46 -1.58 -19.03
N HIS A 71 -15.34 -2.11 -19.89
CA HIS A 71 -16.76 -2.29 -19.57
C HIS A 71 -16.99 -3.13 -18.29
N LEU A 72 -16.19 -4.17 -18.06
CA LEU A 72 -16.29 -4.97 -16.83
C LEU A 72 -15.79 -4.19 -15.60
N TRP A 73 -14.72 -3.40 -15.76
CA TRP A 73 -14.25 -2.50 -14.72
C TRP A 73 -15.29 -1.43 -14.36
N GLN A 74 -15.96 -0.82 -15.33
CA GLN A 74 -17.02 0.16 -15.07
C GLN A 74 -18.15 -0.42 -14.20
N HIS A 75 -18.47 -1.70 -14.31
CA HIS A 75 -19.48 -2.36 -13.47
C HIS A 75 -18.92 -2.97 -12.18
N ARG A 76 -17.66 -3.41 -12.19
CA ARG A 76 -17.01 -4.15 -11.08
C ARG A 76 -15.59 -3.62 -10.84
N PRO A 77 -15.41 -2.34 -10.46
CA PRO A 77 -14.09 -1.69 -10.47
C PRO A 77 -13.11 -2.27 -9.44
N LYS A 78 -13.59 -3.05 -8.46
CA LYS A 78 -12.75 -3.78 -7.51
C LYS A 78 -12.14 -5.06 -8.09
N HIS A 79 -12.72 -5.64 -9.13
CA HIS A 79 -12.36 -6.98 -9.64
C HIS A 79 -11.55 -6.95 -10.94
N TYR A 80 -11.37 -5.78 -11.54
CA TYR A 80 -10.63 -5.60 -12.77
C TYR A 80 -9.65 -4.45 -12.58
N THR A 81 -8.43 -4.61 -13.08
CA THR A 81 -7.41 -3.59 -13.01
C THR A 81 -7.68 -2.51 -14.05
N MET A 82 -7.64 -1.24 -13.63
CA MET A 82 -7.63 -0.10 -14.54
C MET A 82 -6.36 0.72 -14.29
N LEU A 83 -5.50 0.77 -15.31
CA LEU A 83 -4.25 1.52 -15.26
C LEU A 83 -4.54 2.98 -15.61
N HIS A 84 -4.07 3.91 -14.79
CA HIS A 84 -4.18 5.36 -14.99
C HIS A 84 -3.61 5.75 -16.35
N GLU A 85 -2.49 5.13 -16.74
CA GLU A 85 -1.88 5.33 -18.05
C GLU A 85 -2.86 5.03 -19.18
N ILE A 86 -3.66 3.97 -19.08
CA ILE A 86 -4.63 3.57 -20.11
C ILE A 86 -5.90 4.43 -20.02
N TYR A 87 -6.43 4.60 -18.81
CA TYR A 87 -7.67 5.35 -18.57
C TYR A 87 -7.58 6.80 -19.02
N TYR A 88 -6.54 7.54 -18.60
CA TYR A 88 -6.43 8.98 -18.86
C TYR A 88 -5.75 9.34 -20.17
N SER A 89 -4.86 8.48 -20.72
CA SER A 89 -4.34 8.72 -22.07
C SER A 89 -5.29 8.27 -23.18
N GLN A 90 -6.27 7.43 -22.82
CA GLN A 90 -7.17 6.76 -23.77
C GLN A 90 -6.41 6.00 -24.88
N THR A 91 -5.20 5.54 -24.58
CA THR A 91 -4.39 4.72 -25.48
C THR A 91 -4.44 3.26 -25.08
N SER A 92 -4.29 2.35 -26.04
CA SER A 92 -4.17 0.91 -25.79
C SER A 92 -2.72 0.46 -25.58
N THR A 93 -1.82 1.38 -25.27
CA THR A 93 -0.38 1.10 -25.12
C THR A 93 0.17 1.75 -23.86
N LEU A 94 1.15 1.09 -23.24
CA LEU A 94 1.91 1.67 -22.14
C LEU A 94 3.16 2.36 -22.68
N PRO A 95 3.64 3.45 -22.06
CA PRO A 95 4.90 4.07 -22.44
C PRO A 95 6.07 3.08 -22.35
N GLU A 96 6.86 2.93 -23.41
CA GLU A 96 7.98 1.99 -23.46
C GLU A 96 8.98 2.19 -22.32
N SER A 97 9.23 3.44 -21.94
CA SER A 97 10.10 3.78 -20.81
C SER A 97 9.60 3.23 -19.47
N LYS A 98 8.27 3.19 -19.25
CA LYS A 98 7.67 2.59 -18.06
C LYS A 98 7.74 1.07 -18.09
N ILE A 99 7.51 0.45 -19.25
CA ILE A 99 7.63 -1.00 -19.43
C ILE A 99 9.06 -1.44 -19.10
N LYS A 100 10.06 -0.81 -19.72
CA LYS A 100 11.47 -1.12 -19.49
C LYS A 100 11.86 -0.97 -18.03
N LYS A 101 11.41 0.12 -17.39
CA LYS A 101 11.65 0.39 -15.97
C LYS A 101 11.06 -0.72 -15.07
N ILE A 102 9.86 -1.21 -15.36
CA ILE A 102 9.25 -2.31 -14.59
C ILE A 102 9.99 -3.63 -14.83
N GLN A 103 10.40 -3.92 -16.06
CA GLN A 103 11.17 -5.12 -16.36
C GLN A 103 12.50 -5.16 -15.60
N GLU A 104 13.24 -4.04 -15.56
CA GLU A 104 14.47 -3.92 -14.79
C GLU A 104 14.23 -4.10 -13.29
N ARG A 105 13.18 -3.46 -12.76
CA ARG A 105 12.81 -3.55 -11.33
C ARG A 105 12.39 -4.94 -10.91
N LEU A 106 11.69 -5.68 -11.77
CA LEU A 106 11.13 -6.98 -11.47
C LEU A 106 12.23 -7.96 -11.06
N SER A 107 13.27 -8.10 -11.88
CA SER A 107 14.38 -9.02 -11.59
C SER A 107 15.14 -8.63 -10.33
N SER A 108 15.41 -7.32 -10.12
CA SER A 108 16.07 -6.84 -8.91
C SER A 108 15.23 -7.11 -7.65
N ALA A 109 13.93 -6.81 -7.70
CA ALA A 109 13.05 -6.93 -6.54
C ALA A 109 12.95 -8.38 -6.04
N VAL A 110 12.78 -9.34 -6.95
CA VAL A 110 12.69 -10.76 -6.59
C VAL A 110 14.01 -11.25 -6.02
N LYS A 111 15.12 -11.04 -6.73
CA LYS A 111 16.45 -11.44 -6.27
C LYS A 111 16.76 -10.90 -4.88
N ASN A 112 16.52 -9.61 -4.68
CA ASN A 112 16.83 -8.93 -3.43
C ASN A 112 15.88 -9.33 -2.30
N PHE A 113 14.64 -9.73 -2.60
CA PHE A 113 13.75 -10.33 -1.60
C PHE A 113 14.34 -11.64 -1.05
N TYR A 114 14.76 -12.56 -1.93
CA TYR A 114 15.38 -13.83 -1.51
C TYR A 114 16.70 -13.63 -0.76
N ALA A 115 17.44 -12.56 -1.07
CA ALA A 115 18.67 -12.19 -0.38
C ALA A 115 18.45 -11.30 0.86
N SER A 116 17.20 -10.92 1.18
CA SER A 116 16.90 -9.96 2.25
C SER A 116 17.16 -10.54 3.63
N GLN A 117 17.50 -9.67 4.59
CA GLN A 117 17.69 -10.07 5.98
C GLN A 117 16.38 -10.65 6.55
N SER A 118 15.26 -10.03 6.24
CA SER A 118 13.95 -10.46 6.72
C SER A 118 13.55 -11.83 6.19
N PHE A 119 13.88 -12.16 4.93
CA PHE A 119 13.62 -13.50 4.41
C PHE A 119 14.54 -14.56 5.05
N ALA A 120 15.81 -14.22 5.28
CA ALA A 120 16.73 -15.09 6.02
C ALA A 120 16.24 -15.36 7.47
N ASP A 121 15.71 -14.33 8.14
CA ASP A 121 15.11 -14.47 9.48
C ASP A 121 13.89 -15.40 9.44
N VAL A 122 13.06 -15.31 8.41
CA VAL A 122 11.86 -16.15 8.24
C VAL A 122 12.21 -17.62 8.01
N LEU A 123 13.29 -17.90 7.28
CA LEU A 123 13.82 -19.24 7.10
C LEU A 123 14.38 -19.83 8.41
N ASN A 124 14.86 -18.99 9.33
CA ASN A 124 15.44 -19.41 10.60
C ASN A 124 14.39 -19.52 11.73
N LYS A 125 13.52 -20.53 11.62
CA LYS A 125 12.39 -20.76 12.55
C LYS A 125 12.81 -20.97 14.01
N GLU A 126 14.06 -21.33 14.30
CA GLU A 126 14.56 -21.50 15.68
C GLU A 126 14.74 -20.16 16.40
N HIS A 127 15.02 -19.09 15.65
CA HIS A 127 15.32 -17.76 16.18
C HIS A 127 14.24 -16.73 15.87
N MET A 128 13.22 -17.12 15.13
CA MET A 128 12.12 -16.26 14.71
C MET A 128 10.79 -16.85 15.17
N LYS A 129 10.02 -16.07 15.93
CA LYS A 129 8.62 -16.40 16.24
C LYS A 129 7.68 -15.53 15.42
N PHE A 130 6.94 -16.14 14.51
CA PHE A 130 5.94 -15.45 13.71
C PHE A 130 4.83 -14.86 14.59
N ILE A 131 4.42 -13.63 14.27
CA ILE A 131 3.34 -12.92 14.96
C ILE A 131 2.18 -12.64 14.00
N ASP A 132 2.45 -12.06 12.83
CA ASP A 132 1.41 -11.58 11.90
C ASP A 132 1.97 -11.24 10.52
N SER A 133 1.14 -11.22 9.46
CA SER A 133 1.53 -10.79 8.11
C SER A 133 0.30 -10.43 7.26
N GLU A 134 0.38 -9.32 6.51
CA GLU A 134 -0.63 -8.76 5.56
C GLU A 134 -2.12 -8.77 5.99
N SER A 135 -2.40 -8.80 7.28
CA SER A 135 -3.78 -8.80 7.75
C SER A 135 -4.33 -7.37 7.85
N PHE A 136 -5.58 -7.15 7.42
CA PHE A 136 -6.27 -5.89 7.66
C PHE A 136 -6.55 -5.73 9.15
N ARG A 137 -5.83 -4.82 9.79
CA ARG A 137 -5.98 -4.55 11.21
C ARG A 137 -6.55 -3.17 11.42
N PHE A 138 -7.16 -2.96 12.59
CA PHE A 138 -7.51 -1.63 13.02
C PHE A 138 -7.20 -1.43 14.49
N MET A 139 -6.80 -0.22 14.83
CA MET A 139 -6.88 0.31 16.19
C MET A 139 -8.04 1.29 16.29
N LYS A 140 -8.52 1.51 17.51
CA LYS A 140 -9.51 2.55 17.79
C LYS A 140 -8.89 3.68 18.57
N THR A 141 -9.16 4.90 18.13
CA THR A 141 -8.80 6.12 18.83
C THR A 141 -9.93 7.11 18.67
N ASP A 142 -10.43 7.65 19.77
CA ASP A 142 -11.58 8.57 19.82
C ASP A 142 -12.80 8.07 19.02
N GLY A 143 -13.04 6.75 19.07
CA GLY A 143 -14.14 6.09 18.36
C GLY A 143 -13.91 5.86 16.86
N VAL A 144 -12.81 6.35 16.28
CA VAL A 144 -12.45 6.17 14.87
C VAL A 144 -11.60 4.92 14.70
N LYS A 145 -11.88 4.15 13.64
CA LYS A 145 -11.06 3.00 13.24
C LYS A 145 -9.92 3.48 12.34
N ILE A 146 -8.69 3.28 12.77
CA ILE A 146 -7.51 3.48 11.93
C ILE A 146 -7.07 2.12 11.43
N PHE A 147 -7.06 1.94 10.11
CA PHE A 147 -6.60 0.71 9.50
C PHE A 147 -5.09 0.73 9.32
N VAL A 148 -4.44 -0.36 9.69
CA VAL A 148 -2.98 -0.55 9.58
C VAL A 148 -2.75 -1.90 8.92
N VAL A 149 -1.86 -1.92 7.93
CA VAL A 149 -1.37 -3.14 7.28
C VAL A 149 0.14 -3.06 7.35
N MET A 150 0.75 -4.14 7.83
CA MET A 150 2.20 -4.33 7.87
C MET A 150 2.48 -5.64 7.14
N ASP A 151 3.56 -5.68 6.36
CA ASP A 151 3.81 -6.85 5.53
C ASP A 151 4.14 -8.07 6.38
N LEU A 152 5.03 -7.93 7.36
CA LEU A 152 5.39 -9.00 8.30
C LEU A 152 5.69 -8.43 9.69
N VAL A 153 5.25 -9.15 10.72
CA VAL A 153 5.65 -8.93 12.10
C VAL A 153 6.10 -10.25 12.69
N TYR A 154 7.26 -10.24 13.34
CA TYR A 154 7.78 -11.37 14.09
C TYR A 154 8.49 -10.91 15.37
N LYS A 155 8.80 -11.87 16.24
CA LYS A 155 9.67 -11.68 17.39
C LYS A 155 11.02 -12.33 17.11
N ASP A 156 12.08 -11.53 17.12
CA ASP A 156 13.47 -12.01 17.14
C ASP A 156 13.77 -12.55 18.54
N LEU A 157 13.98 -13.87 18.63
CA LEU A 157 14.18 -14.55 19.91
C LEU A 157 15.60 -14.42 20.45
N GLN A 158 16.57 -14.05 19.60
CA GLN A 158 17.95 -13.83 20.03
C GLN A 158 18.12 -12.45 20.67
N LYS A 159 17.51 -11.43 20.06
CA LYS A 159 17.56 -10.04 20.55
C LYS A 159 16.43 -9.70 21.51
N ASP A 160 15.42 -10.56 21.61
CA ASP A 160 14.16 -10.32 22.32
C ASP A 160 13.45 -9.03 21.86
N LYS A 161 13.40 -8.83 20.54
CA LYS A 161 12.80 -7.65 19.90
C LYS A 161 11.62 -8.01 19.01
N TRP A 162 10.65 -7.12 18.93
CA TRP A 162 9.59 -7.15 17.93
C TRP A 162 10.11 -6.49 16.67
N VAL A 163 9.98 -7.17 15.53
CA VAL A 163 10.40 -6.65 14.24
C VAL A 163 9.19 -6.48 13.36
N ILE A 164 8.97 -5.25 12.89
CA ILE A 164 8.01 -4.91 11.84
C ILE A 164 8.80 -4.79 10.54
N VAL A 165 8.44 -5.57 9.53
CA VAL A 165 9.05 -5.52 8.21
C VAL A 165 8.09 -4.86 7.23
N ASP A 166 8.63 -3.95 6.43
CA ASP A 166 7.94 -3.27 5.33
C ASP A 166 8.84 -3.36 4.08
N TRP A 167 8.41 -4.12 3.08
CA TRP A 167 9.15 -4.28 1.84
C TRP A 167 8.83 -3.12 0.90
N LYS A 168 9.86 -2.39 0.45
CA LYS A 168 9.70 -1.25 -0.46
C LYS A 168 10.08 -1.67 -1.88
N THR A 169 9.14 -1.48 -2.80
CA THR A 169 9.33 -1.71 -4.27
C THR A 169 9.63 -0.43 -5.05
N GLY A 170 9.61 0.72 -4.37
CA GLY A 170 10.00 2.04 -4.89
C GLY A 170 11.47 2.35 -4.59
N LYS A 171 11.94 3.52 -5.07
CA LYS A 171 13.24 4.05 -4.62
C LYS A 171 13.14 4.48 -3.16
N SER A 172 14.25 4.43 -2.42
CA SER A 172 14.29 5.04 -1.09
C SER A 172 13.96 6.54 -1.20
N SER A 173 12.97 6.99 -0.45
CA SER A 173 12.72 8.40 -0.15
C SER A 173 12.91 8.63 1.34
N ASP A 174 12.96 9.88 1.78
CA ASP A 174 12.75 10.18 3.20
C ASP A 174 11.41 9.55 3.60
N GLU A 175 11.48 8.55 4.47
CA GLU A 175 10.29 7.84 4.92
C GLU A 175 9.43 8.80 5.72
N ASP A 176 8.11 8.65 5.59
CA ASP A 176 7.21 9.33 6.50
C ASP A 176 7.37 8.68 7.88
N ARG A 177 8.22 9.26 8.73
CA ARG A 177 8.45 8.80 10.11
C ARG A 177 7.14 8.67 10.89
N ASN A 178 6.09 9.41 10.49
CA ASN A 178 4.75 9.25 11.05
C ASN A 178 4.11 7.91 10.69
N GLN A 179 4.30 7.39 9.46
CA GLN A 179 3.83 6.06 9.08
C GLN A 179 4.48 4.98 9.95
N LEU A 180 5.80 5.04 10.10
CA LEU A 180 6.54 4.10 10.94
C LEU A 180 6.07 4.17 12.40
N ALA A 181 5.86 5.38 12.92
CA ALA A 181 5.32 5.60 14.26
C ALA A 181 3.90 5.03 14.43
N LEU A 182 3.06 5.08 13.40
CA LEU A 182 1.73 4.47 13.44
C LEU A 182 1.81 2.94 13.57
N TYR A 183 2.73 2.31 12.85
CA TYR A 183 2.95 0.86 12.93
C TYR A 183 3.37 0.44 14.35
N ALA A 184 4.36 1.13 14.92
CA ALA A 184 4.82 0.86 16.26
C ALA A 184 3.75 1.14 17.32
N LEU A 185 3.01 2.25 17.20
CA LEU A 185 1.90 2.59 18.11
C LEU A 185 0.85 1.47 18.11
N TYR A 186 0.43 1.03 16.93
CA TYR A 186 -0.52 -0.07 16.78
C TYR A 186 0.01 -1.36 17.43
N LEU A 187 1.26 -1.72 17.15
CA LEU A 187 1.85 -2.96 17.66
C LEU A 187 1.97 -2.94 19.20
N LYS A 188 2.42 -1.82 19.75
CA LYS A 188 2.54 -1.59 21.19
C LYS A 188 1.20 -1.75 21.90
N GLN A 189 0.14 -1.13 21.39
CA GLN A 189 -1.20 -1.23 21.97
C GLN A 189 -1.81 -2.63 21.86
N LYS A 190 -1.54 -3.32 20.75
CA LYS A 190 -2.14 -4.63 20.49
C LYS A 190 -1.53 -5.74 21.35
N TYR A 191 -0.23 -5.69 21.57
CA TYR A 191 0.52 -6.74 22.25
C TYR A 191 1.06 -6.31 23.62
N ASP A 192 0.56 -5.17 24.14
CA ASP A 192 0.95 -4.60 25.44
C ASP A 192 2.48 -4.49 25.63
N ILE A 193 3.18 -4.06 24.58
CA ILE A 193 4.65 -3.98 24.59
C ILE A 193 5.09 -2.84 25.52
N PRO A 194 5.89 -3.10 26.57
CA PRO A 194 6.18 -2.08 27.60
C PRO A 194 6.97 -0.87 27.10
N SER A 195 8.00 -1.07 26.26
CA SER A 195 8.85 -0.01 25.73
C SER A 195 8.81 0.06 24.21
N ILE A 196 8.83 1.26 23.64
CA ILE A 196 9.07 1.45 22.20
C ILE A 196 10.45 0.94 21.78
N ASP A 197 11.42 0.91 22.69
CA ASP A 197 12.76 0.38 22.45
C ASP A 197 12.76 -1.11 22.13
N ASP A 198 11.66 -1.82 22.42
CA ASP A 198 11.48 -3.24 22.11
C ASP A 198 10.97 -3.50 20.69
N ILE A 199 10.69 -2.44 19.93
CA ILE A 199 10.20 -2.51 18.55
C ILE A 199 11.28 -1.96 17.62
N VAL A 200 11.65 -2.76 16.63
CA VAL A 200 12.49 -2.37 15.49
C VAL A 200 11.61 -2.39 14.25
N ILE A 201 11.70 -1.34 13.44
CA ILE A 201 11.04 -1.32 12.13
C ILE A 201 12.11 -1.43 11.07
N ARG A 202 11.99 -2.43 10.20
CA ARG A 202 12.93 -2.69 9.12
C ARG A 202 12.25 -2.45 7.78
N ASN A 203 12.74 -1.46 7.05
CA ASN A 203 12.38 -1.29 5.66
C ASN A 203 13.37 -2.06 4.80
N GLU A 204 12.88 -2.98 3.98
CA GLU A 204 13.67 -3.75 3.02
C GLU A 204 13.50 -3.13 1.63
N TYR A 205 14.52 -2.44 1.13
CA TYR A 205 14.47 -1.77 -0.17
C TYR A 205 14.85 -2.76 -1.28
N LEU A 206 13.81 -3.34 -1.90
CA LEU A 206 13.96 -4.45 -2.84
C LEU A 206 14.64 -4.05 -4.15
N LEU A 207 14.63 -2.78 -4.54
CA LEU A 207 15.35 -2.35 -5.76
C LEU A 207 16.85 -2.19 -5.51
N GLU A 208 17.20 -1.68 -4.33
CA GLU A 208 18.57 -1.39 -3.91
C GLU A 208 19.27 -2.61 -3.28
N GLY A 209 18.52 -3.56 -2.74
CA GLY A 209 19.06 -4.76 -2.10
C GLY A 209 19.66 -4.50 -0.73
N ASN A 210 19.18 -3.48 -0.03
CA ASN A 210 19.61 -3.13 1.32
C ASN A 210 18.39 -2.95 2.23
N HIS A 211 18.65 -2.81 3.53
CA HIS A 211 17.62 -2.46 4.50
C HIS A 211 18.07 -1.32 5.40
N ILE A 212 17.09 -0.62 5.97
CA ILE A 212 17.30 0.34 7.04
C ILE A 212 16.44 -0.08 8.22
N GLU A 213 17.05 -0.18 9.40
CA GLU A 213 16.35 -0.36 10.66
C GLU A 213 16.14 1.00 11.34
N TYR A 214 14.92 1.23 11.81
CA TYR A 214 14.52 2.44 12.50
C TYR A 214 14.19 2.13 13.96
N GLN A 215 14.85 2.86 14.85
CA GLN A 215 14.45 2.95 16.24
C GLN A 215 13.62 4.22 16.44
N LEU A 216 12.41 4.05 16.95
CA LEU A 216 11.52 5.15 17.30
C LEU A 216 11.65 5.50 18.77
N LYS A 217 11.24 6.72 19.10
CA LYS A 217 11.17 7.26 20.46
C LYS A 217 9.71 7.47 20.84
N GLU A 218 9.43 7.55 22.13
CA GLU A 218 8.07 7.86 22.62
C GLU A 218 7.52 9.17 22.05
N GLN A 219 8.38 10.16 21.82
CA GLN A 219 7.98 11.42 21.18
C GLN A 219 7.44 11.22 19.76
N ASP A 220 7.94 10.24 19.00
CA ASP A 220 7.43 9.93 17.66
C ASP A 220 5.99 9.41 17.75
N LEU A 221 5.68 8.60 18.77
CA LEU A 221 4.33 8.08 19.01
C LEU A 221 3.35 9.19 19.41
N ILE A 222 3.79 10.11 20.26
CA ILE A 222 2.99 11.29 20.65
C ILE A 222 2.73 12.17 19.42
N ASN A 223 3.74 12.41 18.60
CA ASN A 223 3.62 13.26 17.41
C ASN A 223 2.65 12.67 16.38
N VAL A 224 2.77 11.37 16.05
CA VAL A 224 1.82 10.73 15.13
C VAL A 224 0.42 10.73 15.71
N GLN A 225 0.28 10.62 17.04
CA GLN A 225 -1.01 10.66 17.70
C GLN A 225 -1.71 12.01 17.50
N HIS A 226 -1.00 13.10 17.77
CA HIS A 226 -1.54 14.45 17.54
C HIS A 226 -1.81 14.72 16.06
N LEU A 227 -0.94 14.26 15.16
CA LEU A 227 -1.11 14.44 13.73
C LEU A 227 -2.40 13.79 13.23
N PHE A 228 -2.66 12.53 13.60
CA PHE A 228 -3.88 11.87 13.15
C PHE A 228 -5.12 12.49 13.81
N GLN A 229 -5.06 12.92 15.08
CA GLN A 229 -6.18 13.58 15.74
C GLN A 229 -6.59 14.87 15.01
N SER A 230 -5.61 15.72 14.70
CA SER A 230 -5.84 16.94 13.90
C SER A 230 -6.40 16.62 12.51
N SER A 231 -5.84 15.62 11.83
CA SER A 231 -6.34 15.17 10.51
C SER A 231 -7.79 14.66 10.58
N MET A 232 -8.14 13.89 11.61
CA MET A 232 -9.51 13.40 11.82
C MET A 232 -10.49 14.54 12.10
N GLU A 233 -10.12 15.54 12.88
CA GLU A 233 -10.94 16.72 13.12
C GLU A 233 -11.21 17.49 11.83
N GLN A 234 -10.18 17.68 11.00
CA GLN A 234 -10.33 18.31 9.68
C GLN A 234 -11.26 17.50 8.77
N MET A 235 -11.11 16.17 8.71
CA MET A 235 -12.02 15.33 7.92
C MET A 235 -13.46 15.37 8.44
N LYS A 236 -13.67 15.42 9.76
CA LYS A 236 -15.01 15.53 10.37
C LYS A 236 -15.70 16.86 10.04
N ALA A 237 -14.95 17.93 9.78
CA ALA A 237 -15.51 19.20 9.34
C ALA A 237 -16.20 19.13 7.97
N TYR A 238 -15.90 18.10 7.16
CA TYR A 238 -16.55 17.83 5.88
C TYR A 238 -17.76 16.88 5.97
N LEU A 239 -18.26 16.60 7.17
CA LEU A 239 -19.44 15.76 7.40
C LEU A 239 -20.63 16.62 7.84
N GLU A 240 -21.75 16.51 7.10
CA GLU A 240 -23.05 17.06 7.52
C GLU A 240 -23.57 16.32 8.77
N ASP A 241 -23.43 15.00 8.78
CA ASP A 241 -23.79 14.14 9.91
C ASP A 241 -22.64 13.16 10.21
N GLN A 242 -21.92 13.42 11.31
CA GLN A 242 -20.81 12.59 11.75
C GLN A 242 -21.23 11.18 12.17
N LYS A 243 -22.44 10.99 12.72
CA LYS A 243 -22.92 9.68 13.18
C LYS A 243 -23.24 8.77 11.99
N GLN A 244 -23.78 9.33 10.93
CA GLN A 244 -24.11 8.59 9.70
C GLN A 244 -22.97 8.59 8.67
N ASN A 245 -21.85 9.26 8.97
CA ASN A 245 -20.74 9.51 8.03
C ASN A 245 -21.25 10.10 6.70
N ARG A 246 -22.19 11.04 6.79
CA ARG A 246 -22.77 11.72 5.63
C ARG A 246 -21.91 12.93 5.27
N PRO A 247 -21.32 12.99 4.06
CA PRO A 247 -20.49 14.11 3.65
C PRO A 247 -21.34 15.37 3.40
N LEU A 248 -20.70 16.53 3.47
CA LEU A 248 -21.23 17.77 2.91
C LEU A 248 -21.45 17.64 1.38
N PRO A 249 -22.18 18.58 0.75
CA PRO A 249 -22.23 18.70 -0.71
C PRO A 249 -20.84 18.91 -1.33
N ILE A 250 -20.63 18.44 -2.56
CA ILE A 250 -19.31 18.42 -3.22
C ILE A 250 -18.70 19.83 -3.37
N GLU A 251 -19.53 20.87 -3.52
CA GLU A 251 -19.13 22.28 -3.56
C GLU A 251 -18.41 22.79 -2.30
N HIS A 252 -18.48 22.07 -1.18
CA HIS A 252 -17.72 22.40 0.03
C HIS A 252 -16.31 21.81 0.02
N PHE A 253 -16.02 20.87 -0.88
CA PHE A 253 -14.71 20.22 -0.98
C PHE A 253 -13.81 21.05 -1.90
N PRO A 254 -12.60 21.43 -1.45
CA PRO A 254 -11.69 22.20 -2.27
C PRO A 254 -11.25 21.38 -3.50
N MET A 255 -11.44 21.96 -4.68
CA MET A 255 -10.92 21.42 -5.93
C MET A 255 -9.50 21.93 -6.17
N GLN A 256 -8.70 21.18 -6.92
CA GLN A 256 -7.41 21.69 -7.40
C GLN A 256 -7.59 22.58 -8.62
N GLU A 257 -6.86 23.69 -8.63
CA GLU A 257 -6.88 24.66 -9.73
C GLU A 257 -5.70 24.48 -10.70
N ASP A 258 -4.62 23.80 -10.26
CA ASP A 258 -3.42 23.56 -11.08
C ASP A 258 -3.43 22.13 -11.65
N PRO A 259 -3.64 21.94 -12.96
CA PRO A 259 -3.66 20.62 -13.58
C PRO A 259 -2.35 19.84 -13.39
N ARG A 260 -1.22 20.53 -13.18
CA ARG A 260 0.09 19.89 -12.98
C ARG A 260 0.13 19.07 -11.68
N ILE A 261 -0.57 19.53 -10.65
CA ILE A 261 -0.71 18.82 -9.37
C ILE A 261 -1.56 17.56 -9.57
N CYS A 262 -2.56 17.64 -10.46
CA CYS A 262 -3.50 16.55 -10.73
C CYS A 262 -3.06 15.57 -11.82
N ALA A 263 -1.93 15.77 -12.50
CA ALA A 263 -1.51 14.94 -13.65
C ALA A 263 -1.37 13.43 -13.35
N ARG A 264 -1.24 13.05 -12.06
CA ARG A 264 -1.21 11.66 -11.58
C ARG A 264 -2.35 11.32 -10.62
N CYS A 265 -3.30 12.23 -10.45
CA CYS A 265 -4.42 12.07 -9.55
C CYS A 265 -5.52 11.27 -10.23
N ASN A 266 -5.95 10.19 -9.58
CA ASN A 266 -7.08 9.39 -10.06
C ASN A 266 -8.39 10.18 -10.17
N TYR A 267 -8.52 11.31 -9.47
CA TYR A 267 -9.75 12.12 -9.42
C TYR A 267 -9.67 13.38 -10.30
N GLN A 268 -8.66 13.51 -11.17
CA GLN A 268 -8.45 14.75 -11.94
C GLN A 268 -9.67 15.17 -12.77
N GLU A 269 -10.45 14.23 -13.29
CA GLU A 269 -11.68 14.54 -14.04
C GLU A 269 -12.76 15.23 -13.18
N LEU A 270 -12.73 15.09 -11.85
CA LEU A 270 -13.64 15.80 -10.95
C LEU A 270 -13.22 17.27 -10.78
N CYS A 271 -11.91 17.56 -10.83
CA CYS A 271 -11.38 18.92 -10.76
C CYS A 271 -11.46 19.63 -12.11
N PHE A 272 -11.28 18.90 -13.22
CA PHE A 272 -11.18 19.45 -14.58
C PHE A 272 -12.11 18.73 -15.58
N PRO A 273 -13.45 18.78 -15.39
CA PRO A 273 -14.41 18.02 -16.19
C PRO A 273 -14.44 18.40 -17.67
N SER A 274 -13.99 19.61 -18.03
CA SER A 274 -14.01 20.13 -19.41
C SER A 274 -12.77 19.77 -20.25
N GLN A 275 -11.81 19.03 -19.69
CA GLN A 275 -10.56 18.64 -20.39
C GLN A 275 -10.46 17.12 -20.67
N THR A 276 -11.46 16.32 -20.28
CA THR A 276 -11.41 14.85 -20.31
C THR A 276 -12.24 14.19 -21.42
N THR A 277 -12.73 14.96 -22.40
CA THR A 277 -13.37 14.44 -23.62
C THR A 277 -12.37 14.15 -24.72
#